data_AF-A0A7Y6NRN2-F1
#
_entry.id   AF-A0A7Y6NRN2-F1
#
_cell.length_a   1.000
_cell.length_b   1.000
_cell.length_c   1.000
_cell.angle_alpha   90.00
_cell.angle_beta   90.00
_cell.angle_gamma   90.00
#
_symmetry.space_group_name_H-M   'P 1'
#
loop_
_entity.id
_entity.type
_entity.pdbx_description
1 polymer ?
#
loop_
_entity_poly.entity_id
_entity_poly.type
_entity_poly.pdbx_seq_one_letter_code
_entity_poly.pdbx_strand_id
1 'polypeptide(L)'
;MDLSNLGTIIRERREALGLTQSRLAQLSGLSRQTLVGLEAGALSDLGFNRVAQVLAVLGLDLDPPSQAARARKRGLWMAAKNASVSYVQEVPPDTLGHALVSGSVPKGYAAHLTHLLDEAPVPLVVMAVEEAAANEGVAPKAVWRNVAKLARSLAVHRQGLWA
;
A
#
# COMPACT_ATOMS: atom_id res chain seq x y z
N MET A 1 5.96 -1.85 -8.44
CA MET A 1 6.27 -2.84 -9.49
C MET A 1 5.05 -3.72 -9.63
N ASP A 2 4.50 -3.82 -10.82
CA ASP A 2 3.41 -4.73 -11.16
C ASP A 2 3.94 -5.84 -12.08
N LEU A 3 3.10 -6.83 -12.36
CA LEU A 3 3.51 -8.01 -13.13
C LEU A 3 3.86 -7.65 -14.59
N SER A 4 3.21 -6.63 -15.15
CA SER A 4 3.47 -6.13 -16.50
C SER A 4 4.86 -5.51 -16.62
N ASN A 5 5.24 -4.62 -15.70
CA ASN A 5 6.59 -4.05 -15.67
C ASN A 5 7.66 -5.13 -15.47
N LEU A 6 7.37 -6.13 -14.64
CA LEU A 6 8.27 -7.26 -14.43
C LEU A 6 8.43 -8.11 -15.71
N GLY A 7 7.35 -8.33 -16.46
CA GLY A 7 7.36 -9.02 -17.75
C GLY A 7 8.28 -8.36 -18.77
N THR A 8 8.24 -7.02 -18.85
CA THR A 8 9.14 -6.24 -19.72
C THR A 8 10.61 -6.43 -19.32
N ILE A 9 10.93 -6.31 -18.03
CA ILE A 9 12.30 -6.50 -17.52
C ILE A 9 12.82 -7.92 -17.82
N ILE A 10 11.97 -8.93 -17.61
CA ILE A 10 12.27 -10.34 -17.91
C ILE A 10 12.57 -10.52 -19.40
N ARG A 11 11.74 -9.93 -20.28
CA ARG A 11 11.92 -10.00 -21.72
C ARG A 11 13.24 -9.38 -22.15
N GLU A 12 13.52 -8.16 -21.71
CA GLU A 12 14.75 -7.43 -22.04
C GLU A 12 15.98 -8.23 -21.61
N ARG A 13 15.97 -8.75 -20.38
CA ARG A 13 17.08 -9.58 -19.87
C ARG A 13 17.23 -10.90 -20.63
N ARG A 14 16.12 -11.57 -20.95
CA ARG A 14 16.11 -12.80 -21.76
C ARG A 14 16.76 -12.56 -23.13
N GLU A 15 16.36 -11.48 -23.80
CA GLU A 15 16.88 -11.10 -25.13
C GLU A 15 18.37 -10.73 -25.06
N ALA A 16 18.81 -9.99 -24.04
CA ALA A 16 20.21 -9.68 -23.82
C ALA A 16 21.09 -10.93 -23.59
N LEU A 17 20.51 -12.02 -23.06
CA LEU A 17 21.18 -13.31 -22.89
C LEU A 17 21.06 -14.24 -24.12
N GLY A 18 20.39 -13.80 -25.20
CA GLY A 18 20.19 -14.60 -26.42
C GLY A 18 19.25 -15.80 -26.26
N LEU A 19 18.43 -15.82 -25.20
CA LEU A 19 17.52 -16.93 -24.92
C LEU A 19 16.21 -16.78 -25.68
N THR A 20 15.69 -17.87 -26.25
CA THR A 20 14.30 -17.89 -26.73
C THR A 20 13.34 -18.05 -25.56
N GLN A 21 12.07 -17.66 -25.75
CA GLN A 21 11.03 -17.89 -24.74
C GLN A 21 10.90 -19.38 -24.38
N SER A 22 10.91 -20.28 -25.37
CA SER A 22 10.85 -21.72 -25.12
C SER A 22 12.02 -22.20 -24.25
N ARG A 23 13.22 -21.64 -24.46
CA ARG A 23 14.42 -22.03 -23.70
C ARG A 23 14.35 -21.53 -22.26
N LEU A 24 13.98 -20.27 -22.04
CA LEU A 24 13.82 -19.74 -20.69
C LEU A 24 12.70 -20.47 -19.93
N ALA A 25 11.60 -20.79 -20.60
CA ALA A 25 10.51 -21.57 -20.02
C ALA A 25 11.00 -22.95 -19.54
N GLN A 26 11.77 -23.66 -20.38
CA GLN A 26 12.37 -24.95 -20.01
C GLN A 26 13.33 -24.82 -18.81
N LEU A 27 14.22 -23.82 -18.81
CA LEU A 27 15.22 -23.62 -17.76
C LEU A 27 14.58 -23.23 -16.41
N SER A 28 13.48 -22.49 -16.44
CA SER A 28 12.74 -22.06 -15.25
C SER A 28 11.69 -23.06 -14.78
N GLY A 29 11.44 -24.13 -15.55
CA GLY A 29 10.40 -25.11 -15.24
C GLY A 29 8.97 -24.60 -15.47
N LEU A 30 8.81 -23.55 -16.28
CA LEU A 30 7.52 -22.97 -16.66
C LEU A 30 7.07 -23.47 -18.04
N SER A 31 5.76 -23.36 -18.31
CA SER A 31 5.26 -23.55 -19.66
C SER A 31 5.65 -22.36 -20.54
N ARG A 32 5.88 -22.62 -21.83
CA ARG A 32 6.11 -21.55 -22.82
C ARG A 32 4.96 -20.54 -22.83
N GLN A 33 3.72 -20.99 -22.72
CA GLN A 33 2.54 -20.13 -22.69
C GLN A 33 2.57 -19.17 -21.49
N THR A 34 2.98 -19.65 -20.32
CA THR A 34 3.14 -18.81 -19.12
C THR A 34 4.18 -17.73 -19.36
N LEU A 35 5.34 -18.08 -19.93
CA LEU A 35 6.39 -17.09 -20.19
C LEU A 35 5.97 -16.06 -21.25
N VAL A 36 5.30 -16.49 -22.32
CA VAL A 36 4.76 -15.60 -23.35
C VAL A 36 3.76 -14.62 -22.74
N GLY A 37 2.81 -15.12 -21.93
CA GLY A 37 1.83 -14.28 -21.26
C GLY A 37 2.47 -13.29 -20.29
N LEU A 38 3.49 -13.73 -19.55
CA LEU A 38 4.25 -12.89 -18.62
C LEU A 38 4.94 -11.74 -19.35
N GLU A 39 5.73 -12.04 -20.39
CA GLU A 39 6.45 -11.03 -21.18
C GLU A 39 5.53 -10.09 -21.95
N ALA A 40 4.30 -10.51 -22.26
CA ALA A 40 3.28 -9.68 -22.90
C ALA A 40 2.44 -8.84 -21.92
N GLY A 41 2.64 -8.99 -20.60
CA GLY A 41 1.79 -8.35 -19.59
C GLY A 41 0.33 -8.82 -19.62
N ALA A 42 0.07 -10.00 -20.19
CA ALA A 42 -1.27 -10.56 -20.36
C ALA A 42 -1.73 -11.41 -19.16
N LEU A 43 -0.83 -11.71 -18.23
CA LEU A 43 -1.17 -12.41 -17.00
C LEU A 43 -1.69 -11.42 -15.96
N SER A 44 -2.86 -11.70 -15.40
CA SER A 44 -3.38 -10.99 -14.23
C SER A 44 -2.71 -11.43 -12.93
N ASP A 45 -2.15 -12.64 -12.90
CA ASP A 45 -1.47 -13.21 -11.74
C ASP A 45 -0.41 -14.25 -12.15
N LEU A 46 0.61 -14.39 -11.31
CA LEU A 46 1.62 -15.43 -11.38
C LEU A 46 2.18 -15.68 -9.97
N GLY A 47 2.06 -16.92 -9.49
CA GLY A 47 2.54 -17.28 -8.15
C GLY A 47 4.03 -16.94 -7.94
N PHE A 48 4.35 -16.42 -6.75
CA PHE A 48 5.69 -15.92 -6.39
C PHE A 48 6.83 -16.90 -6.73
N ASN A 49 6.66 -18.19 -6.47
CA ASN A 49 7.68 -19.20 -6.77
C ASN A 49 8.02 -19.26 -8.28
N ARG A 50 7.03 -19.08 -9.16
CA ARG A 50 7.24 -19.08 -10.61
C ARG A 50 7.98 -17.83 -11.06
N VAL A 51 7.65 -16.69 -10.47
CA VAL A 51 8.40 -15.45 -10.68
C VAL A 51 9.86 -15.65 -10.24
N ALA A 52 10.08 -16.14 -9.02
CA ALA A 52 11.41 -16.37 -8.47
C ALA A 52 12.24 -17.33 -9.33
N GLN A 53 11.64 -18.41 -9.87
CA GLN A 53 12.31 -19.34 -10.78
C GLN A 53 12.82 -18.66 -12.06
N VAL A 54 12.00 -17.80 -12.68
CA VAL A 54 12.41 -17.06 -13.89
C VAL A 54 13.53 -16.08 -13.57
N LEU A 55 13.40 -15.33 -12.47
CA LEU A 55 14.41 -14.36 -12.05
C LEU A 55 15.76 -15.02 -11.72
N ALA A 56 15.74 -16.16 -11.02
CA ALA A 56 16.93 -16.93 -10.69
C ALA A 56 17.70 -17.40 -11.93
N VAL A 57 16.99 -17.88 -12.97
CA VAL A 57 17.62 -18.28 -14.24
C VAL A 57 18.26 -17.09 -14.97
N LEU A 58 17.68 -15.90 -14.84
CA LEU A 58 18.16 -14.69 -15.50
C LEU A 58 19.22 -13.93 -14.68
N GLY A 59 19.51 -14.37 -13.45
CA GLY A 59 20.39 -13.69 -12.50
C GLY A 59 19.83 -12.32 -12.08
N LEU A 60 18.52 -12.24 -11.91
CA LEU A 60 17.81 -11.05 -11.43
C LEU A 60 17.38 -11.27 -9.98
N ASP A 61 17.47 -10.23 -9.17
CA ASP A 61 17.00 -10.23 -7.79
C ASP A 61 15.88 -9.21 -7.60
N LEU A 62 14.97 -9.49 -6.67
CA LEU A 62 14.03 -8.51 -6.16
C LEU A 62 14.62 -7.91 -4.88
N ASP A 63 14.59 -6.57 -4.78
CA ASP A 63 14.97 -5.91 -3.55
C ASP A 63 14.11 -6.41 -2.37
N PRO A 64 14.71 -6.62 -1.19
CA PRO A 64 13.96 -7.01 -0.01
C PRO A 64 12.92 -5.92 0.34
N PRO A 65 11.74 -6.31 0.84
CA PRO A 65 10.72 -5.35 1.26
C PRO A 65 11.29 -4.42 2.34
N SER A 66 11.08 -3.11 2.20
CA SER A 66 11.61 -2.11 3.12
C SER A 66 10.61 -0.99 3.44
N GLN A 67 10.84 -0.31 4.57
CA GLN A 67 10.07 0.87 4.99
C GLN A 67 10.66 2.19 4.46
N ALA A 68 11.69 2.16 3.62
CA ALA A 68 12.40 3.38 3.20
C ALA A 68 11.49 4.39 2.47
N ALA A 69 10.62 3.90 1.58
CA ALA A 69 9.64 4.73 0.89
C ALA A 69 8.57 5.29 1.85
N ARG A 70 8.30 4.59 2.95
CA ARG A 70 7.36 5.00 4.00
C ARG A 70 7.96 6.12 4.84
N ALA A 71 9.18 5.94 5.34
CA ALA A 71 9.88 6.90 6.21
C ALA A 71 9.98 8.33 5.63
N ARG A 72 9.92 8.47 4.30
CA ARG A 72 10.03 9.76 3.61
C ARG A 72 8.72 10.54 3.47
N LYS A 73 7.55 9.95 3.75
CA LYS A 73 6.26 10.65 3.55
C LYS A 73 5.59 11.04 4.86
N ARG A 74 4.90 12.18 4.81
CA ARG A 74 4.15 12.82 5.90
C ARG A 74 2.71 12.27 5.94
N GLY A 75 2.52 11.11 6.56
CA GLY A 75 1.25 10.41 6.68
C GLY A 75 0.11 11.25 7.24
N LEU A 76 0.33 11.95 8.35
CA LEU A 76 -0.69 12.81 8.97
C LEU A 76 -1.09 13.97 8.05
N TRP A 77 -0.11 14.64 7.42
CA TRP A 77 -0.39 15.70 6.47
C TRP A 77 -1.16 15.20 5.25
N MET A 78 -0.76 14.06 4.69
CA MET A 78 -1.45 13.45 3.55
C MET A 78 -2.89 13.05 3.91
N ALA A 79 -3.10 12.48 5.11
CA ALA A 79 -4.41 12.08 5.60
C ALA A 79 -5.31 13.30 5.85
N ALA A 80 -4.76 14.37 6.44
CA ALA A 80 -5.46 15.62 6.64
C ALA A 80 -5.93 16.26 5.31
N LYS A 81 -5.07 16.26 4.28
CA LYS A 81 -5.43 16.73 2.95
C LYS A 81 -6.52 15.87 2.32
N ASN A 82 -6.39 14.55 2.41
CA ASN A 82 -7.40 13.62 1.91
C ASN A 82 -8.75 13.78 2.63
N ALA A 83 -8.74 13.93 3.96
CA ALA A 83 -9.93 14.17 4.77
C ALA A 83 -10.67 15.49 4.41
N SER A 84 -9.98 16.42 3.75
CA SER A 84 -10.46 17.79 3.51
C SER A 84 -10.88 18.08 2.07
N VAL A 85 -10.83 17.09 1.17
CA VAL A 85 -11.05 17.32 -0.28
C VAL A 85 -12.39 17.95 -0.66
N SER A 86 -13.42 17.76 0.17
CA SER A 86 -14.77 18.30 -0.06
C SER A 86 -15.14 19.46 0.85
N TYR A 87 -14.20 19.98 1.63
CA TYR A 87 -14.47 20.98 2.67
C TYR A 87 -13.62 22.23 2.48
N VAL A 88 -14.23 23.40 2.71
CA VAL A 88 -13.55 24.70 2.62
C VAL A 88 -12.44 24.83 3.68
N GLN A 89 -12.73 24.33 4.88
CA GLN A 89 -11.76 24.29 5.96
C GLN A 89 -11.03 22.95 5.94
N GLU A 90 -9.70 23.00 6.02
CA GLU A 90 -8.88 21.80 6.16
C GLU A 90 -8.71 21.42 7.64
N VAL A 91 -8.64 20.11 7.92
CA VAL A 91 -8.21 19.62 9.24
C VAL A 91 -6.70 19.85 9.38
N PRO A 92 -6.20 20.54 10.42
CA PRO A 92 -4.77 20.62 10.66
C PRO A 92 -4.19 19.22 10.97
N PRO A 93 -2.99 18.85 10.46
CA PRO A 93 -2.40 17.53 10.70
C PRO A 93 -2.28 17.16 12.17
N ASP A 94 -1.92 18.12 13.03
CA ASP A 94 -1.80 17.89 14.47
C ASP A 94 -3.17 17.67 15.12
N THR A 95 -4.21 18.38 14.66
CA THR A 95 -5.59 18.16 15.09
C THR A 95 -6.08 16.76 14.72
N LEU A 96 -5.74 16.29 13.52
CA LEU A 96 -6.03 14.91 13.10
C LEU A 96 -5.26 13.91 13.96
N GLY A 97 -3.96 14.15 14.19
CA GLY A 97 -3.11 13.29 15.05
C GLY A 97 -3.67 13.13 16.45
N HIS A 98 -4.01 14.25 17.11
CA HIS A 98 -4.66 14.23 18.42
C HIS A 98 -6.01 13.51 18.41
N ALA A 99 -6.81 13.65 17.34
CA ALA A 99 -8.07 12.92 17.22
C ALA A 99 -7.85 11.40 17.18
N LEU A 100 -6.88 10.94 16.36
CA LEU A 100 -6.51 9.52 16.26
C LEU A 100 -5.98 9.00 17.60
N VAL A 101 -5.16 9.77 18.31
CA VAL A 101 -4.53 9.37 19.58
C VAL A 101 -5.52 9.41 20.75
N SER A 102 -6.48 10.35 20.77
CA SER A 102 -7.48 10.46 21.83
C SER A 102 -8.75 9.64 21.57
N GLY A 103 -8.99 9.24 20.32
CA GLY A 103 -10.24 8.63 19.89
C GLY A 103 -11.45 9.55 20.11
N SER A 104 -11.25 10.85 19.96
CA SER A 104 -12.27 11.89 20.16
C SER A 104 -12.37 12.77 18.93
N VAL A 105 -13.59 13.12 18.53
CA VAL A 105 -13.86 13.91 17.32
C VAL A 105 -13.69 15.40 17.67
N PRO A 106 -12.75 16.12 17.03
CA PRO A 106 -12.61 17.56 17.26
C PRO A 106 -13.84 18.33 16.75
N LYS A 107 -14.22 19.39 17.45
CA LYS A 107 -15.38 20.23 17.07
C LYS A 107 -15.20 20.76 15.64
N GLY A 108 -16.24 20.61 14.82
CA GLY A 108 -16.24 21.07 13.43
C GLY A 108 -15.62 20.12 12.41
N TYR A 109 -15.02 18.99 12.83
CA TYR A 109 -14.28 18.09 11.94
C TYR A 109 -14.86 16.67 11.83
N ALA A 110 -16.08 16.46 12.33
CA ALA A 110 -16.75 15.16 12.25
C ALA A 110 -16.89 14.66 10.80
N ALA A 111 -17.21 15.56 9.89
CA ALA A 111 -17.39 15.26 8.47
C ALA A 111 -16.07 14.85 7.80
N HIS A 112 -14.96 15.49 8.17
CA HIS A 112 -13.61 15.14 7.70
C HIS A 112 -13.16 13.77 8.21
N LEU A 113 -13.35 13.49 9.50
CA LEU A 113 -12.98 12.18 10.07
C LEU A 113 -13.86 11.05 9.50
N THR A 114 -15.13 11.33 9.23
CA THR A 114 -16.03 10.38 8.55
C THR A 114 -15.51 10.09 7.14
N HIS A 115 -15.19 11.13 6.36
CA HIS A 115 -14.62 10.97 5.02
C HIS A 115 -13.28 10.22 5.04
N LEU A 116 -12.39 10.53 5.98
CA LEU A 116 -11.12 9.82 6.13
C LEU A 116 -11.33 8.32 6.36
N LEU A 117 -12.27 7.94 7.22
CA LEU A 117 -12.46 6.53 7.58
C LEU A 117 -13.33 5.76 6.56
N ASP A 118 -14.16 6.43 5.77
CA ASP A 118 -14.94 5.78 4.71
C ASP A 118 -14.20 5.75 3.36
N GLU A 119 -13.49 6.81 2.99
CA GLU A 119 -13.01 6.96 1.61
C GLU A 119 -11.49 6.88 1.47
N ALA A 120 -10.74 7.12 2.56
CA ALA A 120 -9.28 7.10 2.43
C ALA A 120 -8.75 5.69 2.10
N PRO A 121 -7.69 5.61 1.28
CA PRO A 121 -6.95 4.37 1.11
C PRO A 121 -6.42 3.87 2.45
N VAL A 122 -6.57 2.56 2.73
CA VAL A 122 -6.09 1.95 3.99
C VAL A 122 -4.62 2.27 4.27
N PRO A 123 -3.70 2.19 3.28
CA PRO A 123 -2.30 2.53 3.53
C PRO A 123 -2.14 3.96 4.06
N LEU A 124 -2.99 4.91 3.65
CA LEU A 124 -2.93 6.30 4.14
C LEU A 124 -3.29 6.39 5.63
N VAL A 125 -4.34 5.68 6.05
CA VAL A 125 -4.72 5.62 7.48
C VAL A 125 -3.63 4.95 8.30
N VAL A 126 -3.02 3.86 7.80
CA VAL A 126 -1.90 3.18 8.48
C VAL A 126 -0.72 4.14 8.69
N MET A 127 -0.35 4.92 7.68
CA MET A 127 0.71 5.93 7.81
C MET A 127 0.38 6.98 8.88
N ALA A 128 -0.85 7.49 8.88
CA ALA A 128 -1.28 8.52 9.82
C ALA A 128 -1.28 8.00 11.26
N VAL A 129 -1.70 6.75 11.47
CA VAL A 129 -1.64 6.08 12.78
C VAL A 129 -0.20 5.89 13.26
N GLU A 130 0.68 5.42 12.38
CA GLU A 130 2.11 5.25 12.69
C GLU A 130 2.75 6.58 13.11
N GLU A 131 2.53 7.65 12.34
CA GLU A 131 3.08 8.97 12.63
C GLU A 131 2.47 9.61 13.88
N ALA A 132 1.14 9.49 14.09
CA ALA A 132 0.49 9.99 15.30
C ALA A 132 0.98 9.27 16.57
N ALA A 133 1.17 7.95 16.48
CA ALA A 133 1.71 7.16 17.58
C ALA A 133 3.14 7.59 17.92
N ALA A 134 3.99 7.79 16.91
CA ALA A 134 5.37 8.23 17.09
C ALA A 134 5.45 9.65 17.70
N ASN A 135 4.63 10.60 17.22
CA ASN A 135 4.64 11.97 17.70
C ASN A 135 4.22 12.10 19.17
N GLU A 136 3.27 11.26 19.62
CA GLU A 136 2.74 11.30 20.99
C GLU A 136 3.40 10.28 21.94
N GLY A 137 4.39 9.50 21.45
CA GLY A 137 5.09 8.50 22.25
C GLY A 137 4.18 7.36 22.75
N VAL A 138 3.11 7.05 22.03
CA VAL A 138 2.15 5.99 22.41
C VAL A 138 2.30 4.76 21.51
N ALA A 139 1.87 3.59 21.98
CA ALA A 139 1.88 2.39 21.15
C ALA A 139 0.85 2.49 20.01
N PRO A 140 1.19 2.12 18.75
CA PRO A 140 0.24 2.13 17.63
C PRO A 140 -1.03 1.31 17.90
N LYS A 141 -0.94 0.24 18.69
CA LYS A 141 -2.10 -0.58 19.12
C LYS A 141 -3.15 0.26 19.86
N ALA A 142 -2.72 1.23 20.68
CA ALA A 142 -3.64 2.11 21.40
C ALA A 142 -4.36 3.06 20.44
N VAL A 143 -3.64 3.59 19.44
CA VAL A 143 -4.19 4.45 18.40
C VAL A 143 -5.20 3.68 17.52
N TRP A 144 -4.90 2.44 17.13
CA TRP A 144 -5.87 1.61 16.37
C TRP A 144 -7.17 1.36 17.13
N ARG A 145 -7.09 1.11 18.45
CA ARG A 145 -8.30 0.99 19.29
C ARG A 145 -9.13 2.27 19.27
N ASN A 146 -8.47 3.42 19.19
CA ASN A 146 -9.12 4.72 19.08
C ASN A 146 -9.69 4.98 17.68
N VAL A 147 -9.03 4.52 16.61
CA VAL A 147 -9.60 4.51 15.24
C VAL A 147 -10.88 3.67 15.21
N ALA A 148 -10.88 2.49 15.83
CA ALA A 148 -12.08 1.64 15.96
C ALA A 148 -13.22 2.36 16.71
N LYS A 149 -12.87 3.06 17.80
CA LYS A 149 -13.82 3.87 18.58
C LYS A 149 -14.39 5.03 17.74
N LEU A 150 -13.55 5.76 17.01
CA LEU A 150 -13.96 6.84 16.12
C LEU A 150 -14.91 6.34 15.04
N ALA A 151 -14.54 5.25 14.35
CA ALA A 151 -15.34 4.63 13.29
C ALA A 151 -16.76 4.28 13.79
N ARG A 152 -16.87 3.67 14.98
CA ARG A 152 -18.17 3.40 15.61
C ARG A 152 -18.93 4.67 15.99
N SER A 153 -18.25 5.64 16.61
CA SER A 153 -18.88 6.88 17.09
C SER A 153 -19.39 7.78 15.96
N LEU A 154 -18.74 7.73 14.80
CA LEU A 154 -19.09 8.49 13.60
C LEU A 154 -20.03 7.70 12.67
N ALA A 155 -20.38 6.47 13.04
CA ALA A 155 -21.22 5.58 12.25
C ALA A 155 -20.72 5.39 10.80
N VAL A 156 -19.40 5.28 10.60
CA VAL A 156 -18.81 5.17 9.25
C VAL A 156 -19.22 3.85 8.59
N HIS A 157 -19.40 3.83 7.27
CA HIS A 157 -19.83 2.63 6.53
C HIS A 157 -18.80 1.49 6.63
N ARG A 158 -17.50 1.82 6.66
CA ARG A 158 -16.40 0.84 6.76
C ARG A 158 -16.07 0.43 8.19
N GLN A 159 -17.00 0.53 9.14
CA GLN A 159 -16.76 0.16 10.55
C GLN A 159 -16.08 -1.19 10.76
N GLY A 160 -16.49 -2.23 10.02
CA GLY A 160 -15.91 -3.58 10.13
C GLY A 160 -14.45 -3.69 9.70
N LEU A 161 -13.97 -2.77 8.86
CA LEU A 161 -12.55 -2.69 8.49
C LEU A 161 -11.68 -2.17 9.64
N TRP A 162 -12.26 -1.34 10.50
CA TRP A 162 -11.56 -0.66 11.58
C TRP A 162 -11.79 -1.31 12.95
N ALA A 163 -12.54 -2.41 13.01
CA ALA A 163 -13.00 -3.05 14.24
C ALA A 163 -11.88 -3.74 15.04
#